data_AF-A0A0B4XI79-F1
#
_entry.id   AF-A0A0B4XI79-F1
#
_cell.length_a   1.000
_cell.length_b   1.000
_cell.length_c   1.000
_cell.angle_alpha   90.00
_cell.angle_beta   90.00
_cell.angle_gamma   90.00
#
_symmetry.space_group_name_H-M   'P 1'
#
loop_
_entity.id
_entity.type
_entity.pdbx_description
1 polymer ?
#
loop_
_entity_poly.entity_id
_entity_poly.type
_entity_poly.pdbx_seq_one_letter_code
_entity_poly.pdbx_strand_id
1 'polypeptide(L)'
;MLGPKVSAPSWRSMFNAARVVLPRTLTIPDIARLARKIKCELEVFVFGGLCVMAEGRCSLSSYATGKSPNMQGVCSPASHVRYRQETGGLLSELGNFAINRFGPNEPAGYPTLCKGRFNIADSQGYAFEDPTSLEVMDEIDALKAAGVCALKIEGRQRGKAYVGEVVATLRAAVDAAPAERSRLLARLRTLSEGQKTTHGAFEKRWR
;
A
#
# COMPACT_ATOMS: atom_id res chain seq x y z
N MET A 1 45.27 -1.67 9.55
CA MET A 1 44.41 -1.76 10.74
C MET A 1 43.03 -1.23 10.37
N LEU A 2 42.05 -2.13 10.19
CA LEU A 2 40.64 -1.72 10.05
C LEU A 2 40.14 -1.35 11.45
N GLY A 3 39.66 -0.12 11.62
CA GLY A 3 39.13 0.38 12.89
C GLY A 3 38.00 -0.48 13.44
N PRO A 4 37.68 -0.35 14.74
CA PRO A 4 36.65 -1.16 15.38
C PRO A 4 35.32 -0.99 14.66
N LYS A 5 34.68 -2.11 14.29
CA LYS A 5 33.30 -2.12 13.78
C LYS A 5 32.40 -1.58 14.89
N VAL A 6 32.09 -0.28 14.85
CA VAL A 6 31.06 0.31 15.70
C VAL A 6 29.74 -0.31 15.25
N SER A 7 29.24 -1.29 16.00
CA SER A 7 27.90 -1.84 15.79
C SER A 7 26.91 -0.72 16.06
N ALA A 8 26.18 -0.28 15.04
CA ALA A 8 25.11 0.70 15.21
C ALA A 8 24.18 0.23 16.35
N PRO A 9 23.88 1.09 17.34
CA PRO A 9 23.04 0.71 18.46
C PRO A 9 21.66 0.26 17.97
N SER A 10 21.10 -0.76 18.62
CA SER A 10 19.83 -1.35 18.20
C SER A 10 18.66 -0.38 18.41
N TRP A 11 17.60 -0.48 17.59
CA TRP A 11 16.36 0.29 17.78
C TRP A 11 15.78 0.15 19.19
N ARG A 12 15.93 -1.03 19.80
CA ARG A 12 15.49 -1.30 21.17
C ARG A 12 16.33 -0.54 22.21
N SER A 13 17.64 -0.44 22.04
CA SER A 13 18.50 0.33 22.96
C SER A 13 18.37 1.84 22.78
N MET A 14 18.06 2.33 21.59
CA MET A 14 17.94 3.77 21.32
C MET A 14 16.56 4.33 21.64
N PHE A 15 15.50 3.60 21.30
CA PHE A 15 14.12 4.10 21.34
C PHE A 15 13.20 3.27 22.22
N ASN A 16 13.71 2.24 22.91
CA ASN A 16 12.90 1.26 23.63
C ASN A 16 11.77 0.66 22.76
N ALA A 17 12.04 0.53 21.45
CA ALA A 17 11.04 0.08 20.49
C ALA A 17 10.71 -1.41 20.71
N ALA A 18 9.43 -1.71 20.94
CA ALA A 18 8.93 -3.09 21.00
C ALA A 18 8.84 -3.72 19.60
N ARG A 19 8.55 -2.90 18.58
CA ARG A 19 8.30 -3.32 17.20
C ARG A 19 8.73 -2.26 16.20
N VAL A 20 9.24 -2.70 15.06
CA VAL A 20 9.59 -1.85 13.91
C VAL A 20 8.71 -2.25 12.72
N VAL A 21 8.04 -1.25 12.13
CA VAL A 21 7.28 -1.40 10.90
C VAL A 21 8.23 -1.19 9.73
N LEU A 22 8.39 -2.22 8.89
CA LEU A 22 9.28 -2.16 7.75
C LEU A 22 8.61 -1.43 6.56
N PRO A 23 9.40 -0.68 5.76
CA PRO A 23 8.88 -0.04 4.56
C PRO A 23 8.47 -1.09 3.51
N ARG A 24 7.46 -0.74 2.71
CA ARG A 24 6.84 -1.59 1.69
C ARG A 24 7.73 -1.81 0.45
N THR A 25 8.95 -1.28 0.46
CA THR A 25 9.93 -1.34 -0.63
C THR A 25 10.95 -2.48 -0.49
N LEU A 26 10.90 -3.22 0.62
CA LEU A 26 11.85 -4.29 0.92
C LEU A 26 11.33 -5.63 0.40
N THR A 27 12.23 -6.41 -0.22
CA THR A 27 11.93 -7.79 -0.60
C THR A 27 12.01 -8.73 0.61
N ILE A 28 11.43 -9.93 0.53
CA ILE A 28 11.55 -10.96 1.59
C ILE A 28 13.01 -11.27 1.93
N PRO A 29 13.94 -11.43 0.96
CA PRO A 29 15.36 -11.57 1.26
C PRO A 29 15.99 -10.37 1.99
N ASP A 30 15.54 -9.15 1.71
CA ASP A 30 15.99 -7.95 2.44
C ASP A 30 15.45 -7.97 3.89
N ILE A 31 14.18 -8.32 4.07
CA ILE A 31 13.53 -8.49 5.39
C ILE A 31 14.28 -9.54 6.21
N ALA A 32 14.54 -10.73 5.66
CA ALA A 32 15.27 -11.80 6.34
C ALA A 32 16.69 -11.36 6.74
N ARG A 33 17.35 -10.53 5.92
CA ARG A 33 18.68 -9.96 6.24
C ARG A 33 18.62 -8.96 7.39
N LEU A 34 17.57 -8.15 7.45
CA LEU A 34 17.35 -7.18 8.52
C LEU A 34 16.95 -7.86 9.83
N ALA A 35 16.11 -8.90 9.77
CA ALA A 35 15.67 -9.67 10.92
C ALA A 35 16.84 -10.24 11.74
N ARG A 36 17.94 -10.65 11.08
CA ARG A 36 19.17 -11.10 11.77
C ARG A 36 19.87 -10.03 12.59
N LYS A 37 19.58 -8.75 12.34
CA LYS A 37 20.23 -7.60 12.99
C LYS A 37 19.29 -6.85 13.95
N ILE A 38 17.98 -7.00 13.78
CA ILE A 38 16.97 -6.28 14.54
C ILE A 38 16.47 -7.16 15.69
N LYS A 39 16.53 -6.63 16.92
CA LYS A 39 16.13 -7.33 18.16
C LYS A 39 14.72 -6.99 18.66
N CYS A 40 13.90 -6.35 17.83
CA CYS A 40 12.50 -6.05 18.11
C CYS A 40 11.61 -6.78 17.09
N GLU A 41 10.32 -6.86 17.39
CA GLU A 41 9.36 -7.46 16.47
C GLU A 41 9.36 -6.74 15.12
N LEU A 42 9.16 -7.49 14.05
CA LEU A 42 9.02 -6.94 12.70
C LEU A 42 7.56 -6.97 12.27
N GLU A 43 7.09 -5.84 11.73
CA GLU A 43 5.78 -5.70 11.12
C GLU A 43 5.90 -5.32 9.66
N VAL A 44 5.13 -6.00 8.81
CA VAL A 44 5.14 -5.76 7.35
C VAL A 44 3.73 -5.54 6.85
N PHE A 45 3.59 -4.66 5.86
CA PHE A 45 2.31 -4.41 5.22
C PHE A 45 2.02 -5.49 4.17
N VAL A 46 0.87 -6.16 4.28
CA VAL A 46 0.53 -7.32 3.43
C VAL A 46 -0.66 -7.12 2.52
N PHE A 47 -1.56 -6.19 2.85
CA PHE A 47 -2.79 -6.00 2.08
C PHE A 47 -3.32 -4.57 2.11
N GLY A 48 -3.61 -4.03 0.94
CA GLY A 48 -4.35 -2.79 0.74
C GLY A 48 -3.71 -1.86 -0.28
N GLY A 49 -4.25 -0.64 -0.38
CA GLY A 49 -3.84 0.32 -1.41
C GLY A 49 -2.35 0.66 -1.35
N LEU A 50 -1.66 0.54 -2.48
CA LEU A 50 -0.30 1.04 -2.61
C LEU A 50 -0.28 2.55 -2.74
N CYS A 51 0.72 3.15 -2.11
CA CYS A 51 1.02 4.56 -2.23
C CYS A 51 2.42 4.66 -2.85
N VAL A 52 2.53 5.37 -3.97
CA VAL A 52 3.83 5.67 -4.60
C VAL A 52 4.63 6.74 -3.91
N MET A 53 4.04 7.45 -2.96
CA MET A 53 4.79 8.46 -2.22
C MET A 53 5.77 7.74 -1.31
N ALA A 54 6.96 7.50 -1.84
CA ALA A 54 8.16 7.20 -1.09
C ALA A 54 8.22 8.22 0.06
N GLU A 55 8.29 7.71 1.29
CA GLU A 55 8.49 8.51 2.50
C GLU A 55 7.27 9.31 3.02
N GLY A 56 6.05 9.03 2.56
CA GLY A 56 4.84 9.60 3.20
C GLY A 56 4.73 11.13 3.11
N ARG A 57 5.30 11.73 2.07
CA ARG A 57 5.17 13.17 1.77
C ARG A 57 4.29 13.35 0.54
N CYS A 58 2.98 13.37 0.71
CA CYS A 58 2.03 13.55 -0.40
C CYS A 58 1.99 15.01 -0.90
N SER A 59 3.08 15.46 -1.52
CA SER A 59 3.22 16.83 -2.05
C SER A 59 2.27 17.12 -3.19
N LEU A 60 2.00 16.13 -4.05
CA LEU A 60 1.05 16.23 -5.17
C LEU A 60 -0.36 16.62 -4.71
N SER A 61 -0.89 15.89 -3.73
CA SER A 61 -2.18 16.22 -3.11
C SER A 61 -2.15 17.56 -2.39
N SER A 62 -1.04 17.89 -1.72
CA SER A 62 -0.87 19.18 -1.03
C SER A 62 -0.91 20.34 -2.03
N TYR A 63 -0.27 20.18 -3.18
CA TYR A 63 -0.32 21.13 -4.29
C TYR A 63 -1.73 21.29 -4.85
N ALA A 64 -2.42 20.17 -5.14
CA ALA A 64 -3.73 20.22 -5.76
C ALA A 64 -4.85 20.75 -4.84
N THR A 65 -4.70 20.61 -3.53
CA THR A 65 -5.77 20.89 -2.55
C THR A 65 -5.43 21.97 -1.54
N GLY A 66 -4.17 22.44 -1.50
CA GLY A 66 -3.66 23.30 -0.43
C GLY A 66 -3.64 22.64 0.96
N LYS A 67 -3.98 21.34 1.06
CA LYS A 67 -4.13 20.61 2.32
C LYS A 67 -3.13 19.47 2.39
N SER A 68 -2.32 19.47 3.45
CA SER A 68 -1.34 18.40 3.71
C SER A 68 -2.05 17.09 4.08
N PRO A 69 -1.89 16.00 3.31
CA PRO A 69 -2.44 14.70 3.68
C PRO A 69 -1.89 14.16 5.00
N ASN A 70 -0.71 14.60 5.40
CA ASN A 70 -0.07 14.19 6.65
C ASN A 70 -0.75 14.79 7.87
N MET A 71 -1.31 16.00 7.73
CA MET A 71 -2.07 16.66 8.80
C MET A 71 -3.56 16.32 8.75
N GLN A 72 -4.10 16.12 7.54
CA GLN A 72 -5.53 15.83 7.35
C GLN A 72 -5.86 14.34 7.43
N GLY A 73 -4.86 13.47 7.38
CA GLY A 73 -5.03 12.03 7.41
C GLY A 73 -5.77 11.47 6.19
N VAL A 74 -5.77 12.17 5.06
CA VAL A 74 -6.45 11.74 3.82
C VAL A 74 -5.67 12.24 2.61
N CYS A 75 -5.42 11.37 1.61
CA CYS A 75 -4.71 11.77 0.39
C CYS A 75 -5.49 12.78 -0.44
N SER A 76 -6.81 12.62 -0.48
CA SER A 76 -7.72 13.53 -1.13
C SER A 76 -8.81 13.88 -0.13
N PRO A 77 -8.90 15.14 0.34
CA PRO A 77 -9.98 15.55 1.20
C PRO A 77 -11.31 15.48 0.44
N ALA A 78 -12.35 14.91 1.06
CA ALA A 78 -13.68 14.81 0.43
C ALA A 78 -14.23 16.16 -0.06
N SER A 79 -13.90 17.26 0.64
CA SER A 79 -14.23 18.65 0.24
C SER A 79 -13.63 19.09 -1.10
N HIS A 80 -12.63 18.37 -1.61
CA HIS A 80 -11.93 18.68 -2.87
C HIS A 80 -12.18 17.63 -3.94
N VAL A 81 -12.92 16.58 -3.61
CA VAL A 81 -13.26 15.50 -4.54
C VAL A 81 -14.56 15.85 -5.23
N ARG A 82 -14.57 15.79 -6.57
CA ARG A 82 -15.79 15.93 -7.37
C ARG A 82 -15.85 14.83 -8.41
N TYR A 83 -17.07 14.36 -8.67
CA TYR A 83 -17.39 13.46 -9.77
C TYR A 83 -18.39 14.16 -10.66
N ARG A 84 -18.15 14.13 -11.98
CA ARG A 84 -19.01 14.78 -12.97
C ARG A 84 -19.32 13.78 -14.08
N GLN A 85 -20.60 13.59 -14.34
CA GLN A 85 -21.03 12.77 -15.47
C GLN A 85 -20.77 13.54 -16.78
N GLU A 86 -20.16 12.88 -17.75
CA GLU A 86 -19.97 13.41 -19.10
C GLU A 86 -20.51 12.42 -20.14
N THR A 87 -20.69 12.89 -21.38
CA THR A 87 -21.08 12.04 -22.50
C THR A 87 -20.00 10.97 -22.71
N GLY A 88 -20.35 9.71 -22.45
CA GLY A 88 -19.43 8.57 -22.60
C GLY A 88 -18.67 8.17 -21.34
N GLY A 89 -18.93 8.77 -20.17
CA GLY A 89 -18.26 8.32 -18.95
C GLY A 89 -18.38 9.22 -17.72
N LEU A 90 -17.49 8.98 -16.75
CA LEU A 90 -17.40 9.71 -15.50
C LEU A 90 -16.05 10.43 -15.42
N LEU A 91 -16.06 11.74 -15.20
CA LEU A 91 -14.87 12.50 -14.85
C LEU A 91 -14.71 12.56 -13.33
N SER A 92 -13.50 12.29 -12.85
CA SER A 92 -13.12 12.52 -11.45
C SER A 92 -12.12 13.67 -11.34
N GLU A 93 -12.34 14.52 -10.35
CA GLU A 93 -11.60 15.76 -10.14
C GLU A 93 -11.07 15.81 -8.70
N LEU A 94 -9.89 16.41 -8.53
CA LEU A 94 -9.31 16.77 -7.23
C LEU A 94 -8.91 18.24 -7.23
N GLY A 95 -9.60 19.06 -6.43
CA GLY A 95 -9.47 20.51 -6.48
C GLY A 95 -9.92 21.04 -7.84
N ASN A 96 -9.01 21.71 -8.55
CA ASN A 96 -9.26 22.25 -9.89
C ASN A 96 -8.71 21.36 -11.02
N PHE A 97 -8.27 20.13 -10.70
CA PHE A 97 -7.63 19.24 -11.65
C PHE A 97 -8.55 18.09 -12.02
N ALA A 98 -8.76 17.89 -13.33
CA ALA A 98 -9.25 16.64 -13.88
C ALA A 98 -8.17 15.57 -13.73
N ILE A 99 -8.46 14.48 -13.01
CA ILE A 99 -7.44 13.46 -12.70
C ILE A 99 -7.69 12.12 -13.38
N ASN A 100 -8.94 11.81 -13.74
CA ASN A 100 -9.25 10.56 -14.44
C ASN A 100 -10.62 10.63 -15.13
N ARG A 101 -10.75 9.92 -16.25
CA ARG A 101 -11.99 9.70 -17.01
C ARG A 101 -12.26 8.20 -17.09
N PHE A 102 -13.40 7.76 -16.58
CA PHE A 102 -13.81 6.36 -16.58
C PHE A 102 -14.86 6.12 -17.65
N GLY A 103 -14.80 4.97 -18.32
CA GLY A 103 -15.87 4.54 -19.23
C GLY A 103 -17.19 4.25 -18.49
N PRO A 104 -18.32 4.04 -19.21
CA PRO A 104 -19.66 3.92 -18.61
C PRO A 104 -19.81 2.79 -17.58
N ASN A 105 -19.02 1.71 -17.73
CA ASN A 105 -19.04 0.54 -16.84
C ASN A 105 -17.68 0.30 -16.18
N GLU A 106 -16.77 1.27 -16.24
CA GLU A 106 -15.46 1.15 -15.61
C GLU A 106 -15.57 1.54 -14.12
N PRO A 107 -15.09 0.69 -13.18
CA PRO A 107 -15.10 1.03 -11.77
C PRO A 107 -14.29 2.30 -11.47
N ALA A 108 -14.95 3.30 -10.90
CA ALA A 108 -14.29 4.54 -10.49
C ALA A 108 -13.71 4.41 -9.08
N GLY A 109 -12.39 4.57 -8.97
CA GLY A 109 -11.69 4.65 -7.69
C GLY A 109 -11.93 5.98 -6.97
N TYR A 110 -11.48 6.05 -5.71
CA TYR A 110 -11.45 7.32 -4.98
C TYR A 110 -10.38 8.25 -5.58
N PRO A 111 -10.67 9.54 -5.86
CA PRO A 111 -9.83 10.33 -6.75
C PRO A 111 -8.56 10.74 -6.02
N THR A 112 -7.46 10.04 -6.29
CA THR A 112 -6.14 10.30 -5.71
C THR A 112 -5.18 10.71 -6.81
N LEU A 113 -4.53 11.87 -6.68
CA LEU A 113 -3.76 12.48 -7.78
C LEU A 113 -2.69 11.55 -8.35
N CYS A 114 -1.98 10.82 -7.49
CA CYS A 114 -0.94 9.87 -7.92
C CYS A 114 -1.48 8.61 -8.62
N LYS A 115 -2.80 8.38 -8.60
CA LYS A 115 -3.48 7.27 -9.29
C LYS A 115 -4.35 7.76 -10.45
N GLY A 116 -4.14 9.00 -10.90
CA GLY A 116 -4.82 9.58 -12.04
C GLY A 116 -4.24 9.10 -13.38
N ARG A 117 -5.05 9.25 -14.45
CA ARG A 117 -4.60 9.05 -15.83
C ARG A 117 -4.32 10.41 -16.46
N PHE A 118 -3.13 10.55 -17.03
CA PHE A 118 -2.62 11.79 -17.62
C PHE A 118 -2.15 11.57 -19.05
N ASN A 119 -2.09 12.66 -19.82
CA ASN A 119 -1.41 12.68 -21.11
C ASN A 119 0.10 12.80 -20.85
N ILE A 120 0.87 11.82 -21.27
CA ILE A 120 2.32 11.71 -21.09
C ILE A 120 2.95 11.61 -22.47
N ALA A 121 3.41 12.75 -22.99
CA ALA A 121 3.86 12.87 -24.38
C ALA A 121 2.82 12.26 -25.34
N ASP A 122 3.19 11.20 -26.06
CA ASP A 122 2.34 10.52 -27.06
C ASP A 122 1.44 9.41 -26.48
N SER A 123 1.42 9.25 -25.15
CA SER A 123 0.67 8.19 -24.47
C SER A 123 -0.32 8.72 -23.44
N GLN A 124 -1.38 7.95 -23.16
CA GLN A 124 -2.27 8.18 -22.03
C GLN A 124 -2.17 7.02 -21.04
N GLY A 125 -1.96 7.32 -19.76
CA GLY A 125 -1.79 6.29 -18.75
C GLY A 125 -1.60 6.82 -17.34
N TYR A 126 -1.30 5.90 -16.41
CA TYR A 126 -0.99 6.25 -15.04
C TYR A 126 0.45 6.73 -14.94
N ALA A 127 0.64 8.04 -14.79
CA ALA A 127 1.98 8.65 -14.82
C ALA A 127 2.84 8.31 -13.59
N PHE A 128 2.20 8.02 -12.46
CA PHE A 128 2.88 7.80 -11.18
C PHE A 128 2.67 6.38 -10.65
N GLU A 129 1.41 5.95 -10.50
CA GLU A 129 1.06 4.63 -9.96
C GLU A 129 -0.23 4.10 -10.57
N ASP A 130 -0.22 2.81 -10.92
CA ASP A 130 -1.45 2.09 -11.23
C ASP A 130 -2.32 1.95 -9.97
N PRO A 131 -3.66 2.04 -10.06
CA PRO A 131 -4.56 1.87 -8.93
C PRO A 131 -4.68 0.39 -8.54
N THR A 132 -3.59 -0.15 -8.00
CA THR A 132 -3.44 -1.53 -7.57
C THR A 132 -3.28 -1.58 -6.05
N SER A 133 -3.65 -2.74 -5.48
CA SER A 133 -3.37 -3.04 -4.08
C SER A 133 -2.13 -3.91 -3.97
N LEU A 134 -1.31 -3.66 -2.94
CA LEU A 134 -0.29 -4.64 -2.56
C LEU A 134 -1.02 -5.87 -2.04
N GLU A 135 -0.60 -7.02 -2.52
CA GLU A 135 -1.06 -8.30 -2.03
C GLU A 135 0.14 -9.24 -1.94
N VAL A 136 0.59 -9.52 -0.72
CA VAL A 136 1.69 -10.47 -0.44
C VAL A 136 1.25 -11.52 0.59
N MET A 137 -0.05 -11.81 0.61
CA MET A 137 -0.66 -12.75 1.54
C MET A 137 -0.36 -14.21 1.15
N ASP A 138 -0.07 -14.48 -0.12
CA ASP A 138 0.46 -15.79 -0.54
C ASP A 138 1.84 -16.08 0.09
N GLU A 139 2.58 -15.04 0.46
CA GLU A 139 3.94 -15.12 1.03
C GLU A 139 3.97 -15.22 2.56
N ILE A 140 2.83 -15.48 3.22
CA ILE A 140 2.74 -15.52 4.69
C ILE A 140 3.80 -16.46 5.31
N ASP A 141 4.02 -17.64 4.72
CA ASP A 141 5.00 -18.60 5.26
C ASP A 141 6.44 -18.10 5.09
N ALA A 142 6.74 -17.49 3.95
CA ALA A 142 8.05 -16.90 3.68
C ALA A 142 8.31 -15.69 4.61
N LEU A 143 7.30 -14.86 4.89
CA LEU A 143 7.38 -13.76 5.85
C LEU A 143 7.62 -14.26 7.27
N LYS A 144 6.90 -15.31 7.71
CA LYS A 144 7.16 -15.97 9.00
C LYS A 144 8.58 -16.49 9.09
N ALA A 145 9.05 -17.21 8.06
CA ALA A 145 10.41 -17.73 7.99
C ALA A 145 11.47 -16.60 8.00
N ALA A 146 11.14 -15.43 7.44
CA ALA A 146 11.99 -14.25 7.48
C ALA A 146 12.01 -13.53 8.85
N GLY A 147 11.22 -13.98 9.83
CA GLY A 147 11.17 -13.42 11.18
C GLY A 147 10.14 -12.30 11.38
N VAL A 148 9.14 -12.20 10.50
CA VAL A 148 8.02 -11.26 10.66
C VAL A 148 7.07 -11.75 11.75
N CYS A 149 6.72 -10.86 12.68
CA CYS A 149 5.85 -11.17 13.83
C CYS A 149 4.44 -10.60 13.66
N ALA A 150 4.27 -9.55 12.84
CA ALA A 150 2.99 -8.88 12.68
C ALA A 150 2.72 -8.52 11.21
N LEU A 151 1.46 -8.67 10.82
CA LEU A 151 0.97 -8.28 9.50
C LEU A 151 0.15 -7.01 9.63
N LYS A 152 0.43 -6.02 8.78
CA LYS A 152 -0.25 -4.73 8.72
C LYS A 152 -1.13 -4.68 7.47
N ILE A 153 -2.30 -4.07 7.64
CA ILE A 153 -3.29 -3.90 6.57
C ILE A 153 -3.69 -2.43 6.42
N GLU A 154 -4.26 -2.07 5.28
CA GLU A 154 -4.85 -0.75 5.07
C GLU A 154 -6.19 -0.63 5.80
N GLY A 155 -6.30 0.32 6.72
CA GLY A 155 -7.55 0.61 7.44
C GLY A 155 -8.07 2.03 7.24
N ARG A 156 -7.27 2.94 6.65
CA ARG A 156 -7.65 4.35 6.54
C ARG A 156 -8.79 4.49 5.53
N GLN A 157 -9.85 5.20 5.94
CA GLN A 157 -11.08 5.36 5.15
C GLN A 157 -11.69 4.02 4.69
N ARG A 158 -11.62 2.99 5.53
CA ARG A 158 -12.30 1.71 5.30
C ARG A 158 -13.45 1.54 6.29
N GLY A 159 -14.56 0.97 5.81
CA GLY A 159 -15.71 0.67 6.66
C GLY A 159 -15.44 -0.46 7.65
N LYS A 160 -16.22 -0.53 8.73
CA LYS A 160 -16.10 -1.59 9.75
C LYS A 160 -16.21 -3.00 9.16
N ALA A 161 -17.11 -3.19 8.18
CA ALA A 161 -17.29 -4.47 7.49
C ALA A 161 -16.02 -4.90 6.75
N TYR A 162 -15.41 -4.00 5.97
CA TYR A 162 -14.14 -4.27 5.29
C TYR A 162 -13.04 -4.68 6.27
N VAL A 163 -12.84 -3.89 7.35
CA VAL A 163 -11.80 -4.18 8.33
C VAL A 163 -12.04 -5.53 9.01
N GLY A 164 -13.28 -5.81 9.40
CA GLY A 164 -13.65 -7.09 10.01
C GLY A 164 -13.38 -8.27 9.09
N GLU A 165 -13.77 -8.18 7.81
CA GLU A 165 -13.58 -9.23 6.82
C GLU A 165 -12.10 -9.48 6.52
N VAL A 166 -11.31 -8.43 6.34
CA VAL A 166 -9.86 -8.54 6.10
C VAL A 166 -9.16 -9.18 7.29
N VAL A 167 -9.42 -8.69 8.51
CA VAL A 167 -8.78 -9.22 9.74
C VAL A 167 -9.17 -10.67 9.99
N ALA A 168 -10.45 -11.01 9.90
CA ALA A 168 -10.93 -12.37 10.14
C ALA A 168 -10.32 -13.36 9.12
N THR A 169 -10.30 -12.97 7.84
CA THR A 169 -9.78 -13.82 6.77
C THR A 169 -8.27 -13.98 6.85
N LEU A 170 -7.51 -12.91 7.13
CA LEU A 170 -6.06 -12.99 7.34
C LEU A 170 -5.72 -13.83 8.57
N ARG A 171 -6.47 -13.71 9.66
CA ARG A 171 -6.27 -14.53 10.86
C ARG A 171 -6.41 -16.02 10.54
N ALA A 172 -7.45 -16.40 9.79
CA ALA A 172 -7.63 -17.76 9.33
C ALA A 172 -6.50 -18.19 8.37
N ALA A 173 -6.11 -17.32 7.43
CA ALA A 173 -5.06 -17.58 6.45
C ALA A 173 -3.68 -17.81 7.08
N VAL A 174 -3.38 -17.17 8.21
CA VAL A 174 -2.12 -17.34 8.94
C VAL A 174 -1.95 -18.78 9.43
N ASP A 175 -3.00 -19.44 9.87
CA ASP A 175 -2.91 -20.81 10.42
C ASP A 175 -3.31 -21.89 9.40
N ALA A 176 -3.90 -21.50 8.27
CA ALA A 176 -4.34 -22.40 7.23
C ALA A 176 -3.19 -23.04 6.45
N ALA A 177 -3.43 -24.28 5.99
CA ALA A 177 -2.61 -24.95 4.99
C ALA A 177 -2.67 -24.20 3.63
N PRO A 178 -1.68 -24.35 2.74
CA PRO A 178 -1.59 -23.58 1.50
C PRO A 178 -2.87 -23.59 0.65
N ALA A 179 -3.50 -24.75 0.45
CA ALA A 179 -4.71 -24.87 -0.37
C ALA A 179 -5.92 -24.12 0.23
N GLU A 180 -6.10 -24.18 1.54
CA GLU A 180 -7.16 -23.45 2.24
C GLU A 180 -6.87 -21.95 2.27
N ARG A 181 -5.60 -21.58 2.44
CA ARG A 181 -5.13 -20.20 2.38
C ARG A 181 -5.47 -19.57 1.03
N SER A 182 -5.13 -20.21 -0.10
CA SER A 182 -5.46 -19.69 -1.43
C SER A 182 -6.96 -19.38 -1.58
N ARG A 183 -7.84 -20.24 -1.06
CA ARG A 183 -9.30 -20.03 -1.08
C ARG A 183 -9.72 -18.82 -0.24
N LEU A 184 -9.17 -18.68 0.96
CA LEU A 184 -9.44 -17.54 1.84
C LEU A 184 -8.99 -16.21 1.19
N LEU A 185 -7.80 -16.21 0.59
CA LEU A 185 -7.21 -15.02 -0.03
C LEU A 185 -7.93 -14.61 -1.33
N ALA A 186 -8.46 -15.56 -2.10
CA ALA A 186 -9.26 -15.26 -3.29
C ALA A 186 -10.45 -14.35 -2.97
N ARG A 187 -11.08 -14.54 -1.81
CA ARG A 187 -12.17 -13.67 -1.32
C ARG A 187 -11.66 -12.26 -1.04
N LEU A 188 -10.51 -12.10 -0.38
CA LEU A 188 -9.93 -10.79 -0.10
C LEU A 188 -9.52 -10.02 -1.35
N ARG A 189 -9.09 -10.71 -2.41
CA ARG A 189 -8.72 -10.06 -3.68
C ARG A 189 -9.86 -9.24 -4.27
N THR A 190 -11.11 -9.66 -4.05
CA THR A 190 -12.31 -8.90 -4.48
C THR A 190 -12.44 -7.53 -3.80
N LEU A 191 -11.80 -7.36 -2.64
CA LEU A 191 -11.78 -6.11 -1.86
C LEU A 191 -10.60 -5.20 -2.24
N SER A 192 -9.79 -5.59 -3.21
CA SER A 192 -8.65 -4.80 -3.68
C SER A 192 -9.13 -3.56 -4.43
N GLU A 193 -8.43 -2.44 -4.23
CA GLU A 193 -8.64 -1.22 -5.01
C GLU A 193 -8.47 -1.52 -6.50
N GLY A 194 -9.46 -1.11 -7.32
CA GLY A 194 -9.47 -1.38 -8.76
C GLY A 194 -9.57 -2.87 -9.14
N GLN A 195 -9.80 -3.77 -8.18
CA GLN A 195 -9.77 -5.24 -8.36
C GLN A 195 -8.49 -5.77 -9.00
N LYS A 196 -7.41 -4.98 -8.96
CA LYS A 196 -6.08 -5.35 -9.46
C LYS A 196 -5.13 -5.42 -8.28
N THR A 197 -4.39 -6.53 -8.19
CA THR A 197 -3.32 -6.70 -7.21
C THR A 197 -1.96 -6.61 -7.88
N THR A 198 -0.97 -6.20 -7.12
CA THR A 198 0.44 -6.26 -7.50
C THR A 198 1.24 -6.79 -6.32
N HIS A 199 2.28 -7.56 -6.60
CA HIS A 199 3.30 -7.89 -5.61
C HIS A 199 4.26 -6.71 -5.37
N GLY A 200 4.14 -5.60 -6.13
CA GLY A 200 4.87 -4.36 -5.92
C GLY A 200 6.39 -4.54 -5.89
N ALA A 201 7.06 -3.91 -4.93
CA ALA A 201 8.52 -3.95 -4.77
C ALA A 201 9.09 -5.34 -4.43
N PHE A 202 8.25 -6.32 -4.07
CA PHE A 202 8.69 -7.67 -3.73
C PHE A 202 9.21 -8.44 -4.95
N GLU A 203 8.79 -8.06 -6.17
CA GLU A 203 9.22 -8.68 -7.42
C GLU A 203 10.35 -7.93 -8.17
N LYS A 204 10.84 -6.79 -7.66
CA LYS A 204 11.95 -6.02 -8.26
C LYS A 204 11.86 -5.82 -9.79
N ARG A 205 10.71 -5.37 -10.32
CA ARG A 205 10.58 -5.07 -11.77
C ARG A 205 11.28 -3.78 -12.24
N TRP A 206 11.96 -3.06 -11.35
CA TRP A 206 12.51 -1.70 -11.57
C TRP A 206 14.05 -1.67 -11.61
N ARG A 207 14.70 -2.78 -11.96
CA ARG A 207 16.16 -2.86 -12.16
C ARG A 207 16.48 -3.39 -13.54
#